data_AF-A0A929BYA5-F1
#
_entry.id   AF-A0A929BYA5-F1
#
_cell.length_a   1.000
_cell.length_b   1.000
_cell.length_c   1.000
_cell.angle_alpha   90.00
_cell.angle_beta   90.00
_cell.angle_gamma   90.00
#
_symmetry.space_group_name_H-M   'P 1'
#
loop_
_entity.id
_entity.type
_entity.pdbx_description
1 polymer ?
#
loop_
_entity_poly.entity_id
_entity_poly.type
_entity_poly.pdbx_seq_one_letter_code
_entity_poly.pdbx_strand_id
1 'polypeptide(L)'
;MTTDTAPSSTQPEITRESSRWPRAIREFLLHAIIQDRVLKRAYPGIMHLLIFWGMMIQILGTVINLLQYPLFLPIELPWPRGTSLLWFELVMDIGGGMIIAGLLLALARRVFFKPTYLKNRLEDGYTLLLLFTITIIGFFAEAVRFLATQPAWQNWSPIGNLLAQALSGAGVTIGPNAPIHAVLFWTHSAVGFLFVVSLPFTKLRHIISGPLNIILRPFRPLGELDTIEDLETAEVLGAGEIAQYPSVSLLSFDACTQCGRCEDVCPATISGMPYSPRELI
;
A
#
# COMPACT_ATOMS: atom_id res chain seq x y z
N MET A 1 -67.30 9.15 9.69
CA MET A 1 -66.30 9.35 8.63
C MET A 1 -65.14 10.09 9.26
N THR A 2 -64.27 9.34 9.91
CA THR A 2 -63.08 9.83 10.61
C THR A 2 -61.88 9.45 9.76
N THR A 3 -61.10 10.44 9.38
CA THR A 3 -59.86 10.32 8.63
C THR A 3 -58.80 9.68 9.52
N ASP A 4 -58.50 8.41 9.30
CA ASP A 4 -57.31 7.76 9.85
C ASP A 4 -56.09 8.20 9.03
N THR A 5 -55.39 9.21 9.53
CA THR A 5 -54.02 9.50 9.13
C THR A 5 -53.10 8.41 9.70
N ALA A 6 -52.54 7.58 8.82
CA ALA A 6 -51.49 6.63 9.19
C ALA A 6 -50.31 7.36 9.84
N PRO A 7 -49.74 6.85 10.94
CA PRO A 7 -48.60 7.48 11.58
C PRO A 7 -47.38 7.38 10.66
N SER A 8 -46.78 8.53 10.34
CA SER A 8 -45.47 8.62 9.70
C SER A 8 -44.46 7.83 10.53
N SER A 9 -43.79 6.86 9.93
CA SER A 9 -42.69 6.12 10.55
C SER A 9 -41.44 7.01 10.67
N THR A 10 -41.48 8.02 11.52
CA THR A 10 -40.30 8.72 12.02
C THR A 10 -39.69 7.89 13.15
N GLN A 11 -39.08 6.76 12.79
CA GLN A 11 -38.08 6.15 13.65
C GLN A 11 -36.85 7.06 13.67
N PRO A 12 -36.32 7.46 14.83
CA PRO A 12 -35.20 8.39 14.89
C PRO A 12 -33.93 7.73 14.35
N GLU A 13 -33.36 8.32 13.31
CA GLU A 13 -32.14 7.98 12.57
C GLU A 13 -30.84 8.13 13.41
N ILE A 14 -30.86 7.85 14.72
CA ILE A 14 -29.78 8.25 15.65
C ILE A 14 -29.17 7.07 16.43
N THR A 15 -29.67 5.84 16.31
CA THR A 15 -29.12 4.68 17.06
C THR A 15 -28.07 3.85 16.30
N ARG A 16 -27.80 4.14 15.02
CA ARG A 16 -26.82 3.40 14.19
C ARG A 16 -25.40 3.98 14.24
N GLU A 17 -25.22 5.18 14.79
CA GLU A 17 -23.98 5.95 14.66
C GLU A 17 -22.96 5.74 15.79
N SER A 18 -23.41 5.50 17.04
CA SER A 18 -22.52 5.39 18.21
C SER A 18 -21.59 4.18 18.20
N SER A 19 -21.92 3.13 17.43
CA SER A 19 -21.09 1.92 17.27
C SER A 19 -20.21 1.93 16.02
N ARG A 20 -20.28 2.98 15.18
CA ARG A 20 -19.58 3.03 13.90
C ARG A 20 -18.07 3.02 14.06
N TRP A 21 -17.54 3.93 14.88
CA TRP A 21 -16.09 4.14 15.01
C TRP A 21 -15.34 2.97 15.62
N PRO A 22 -15.80 2.34 16.73
CA PRO A 22 -15.15 1.14 17.26
C PRO A 22 -15.09 0.01 16.23
N ARG A 23 -16.16 -0.18 15.46
CA ARG A 23 -16.21 -1.17 14.39
C ARG A 23 -15.29 -0.82 13.22
N ALA A 24 -15.28 0.43 12.78
CA ALA A 24 -14.42 0.90 11.69
C ALA A 24 -12.93 0.78 12.05
N ILE A 25 -12.54 1.13 13.28
CA ILE A 25 -11.17 0.96 13.78
C ILE A 25 -10.78 -0.52 13.80
N ARG A 26 -11.65 -1.39 14.31
CA ARG A 26 -11.42 -2.84 14.29
C ARG A 26 -11.24 -3.37 12.86
N GLU A 27 -12.12 -2.98 11.94
CA GLU A 27 -12.03 -3.40 10.54
C GLU A 27 -10.79 -2.83 9.85
N PHE A 28 -10.37 -1.61 10.17
CA PHE A 28 -9.12 -1.02 9.70
C PHE A 28 -7.90 -1.83 10.19
N LEU A 29 -7.82 -2.13 11.49
CA LEU A 29 -6.71 -2.90 12.03
C LEU A 29 -6.64 -4.30 11.42
N LEU A 30 -7.78 -4.98 11.28
CA LEU A 30 -7.83 -6.32 10.70
C LEU A 30 -7.53 -6.32 9.19
N HIS A 31 -8.16 -5.43 8.43
CA HIS A 31 -8.14 -5.49 6.97
C HIS A 31 -7.04 -4.65 6.32
N ALA A 32 -6.61 -3.53 6.93
CA ALA A 32 -5.55 -2.67 6.39
C ALA A 32 -4.17 -2.99 6.97
N ILE A 33 -4.08 -3.23 8.29
CA ILE A 33 -2.79 -3.48 8.97
C ILE A 33 -2.43 -4.97 8.97
N ILE A 34 -3.31 -5.83 9.49
CA ILE A 34 -3.08 -7.28 9.55
C ILE A 34 -3.29 -7.95 8.17
N GLN A 35 -4.14 -7.35 7.32
CA GLN A 35 -4.43 -7.80 5.95
C GLN A 35 -4.99 -9.23 5.87
N ASP A 36 -5.82 -9.62 6.83
CA ASP A 36 -6.48 -10.95 6.92
C ASP A 36 -7.17 -11.38 5.60
N ARG A 37 -7.85 -10.45 4.92
CA ARG A 37 -8.51 -10.71 3.63
C ARG A 37 -7.52 -10.97 2.51
N VAL A 38 -6.36 -10.31 2.52
CA VAL A 38 -5.30 -10.53 1.53
C VAL A 38 -4.68 -11.90 1.76
N LEU A 39 -4.43 -12.25 3.04
CA LEU A 39 -3.88 -13.52 3.49
C LEU A 39 -4.73 -14.75 3.18
N LYS A 40 -6.02 -14.59 2.86
CA LYS A 40 -6.86 -15.70 2.35
C LYS A 40 -6.25 -16.44 1.15
N ARG A 41 -5.35 -15.80 0.39
CA ARG A 41 -4.48 -16.48 -0.57
C ARG A 41 -3.04 -16.32 -0.10
N ALA A 42 -2.43 -17.41 0.36
CA ALA A 42 -1.12 -17.39 1.01
C ALA A 42 -0.04 -16.69 0.18
N TYR A 43 0.13 -17.07 -1.09
CA TYR A 43 1.19 -16.50 -1.92
C TYR A 43 1.04 -14.97 -2.14
N PRO A 44 -0.10 -14.45 -2.70
CA PRO A 44 -0.29 -13.01 -2.82
C PRO A 44 -0.29 -12.28 -1.47
N GLY A 45 -0.74 -12.94 -0.40
CA GLY A 45 -0.75 -12.43 0.96
C GLY A 45 0.65 -12.18 1.51
N ILE A 46 1.51 -13.20 1.52
CA ILE A 46 2.90 -13.09 2.01
C ILE A 46 3.68 -12.07 1.18
N MET A 47 3.57 -12.16 -0.15
CA MET A 47 4.17 -11.20 -1.08
C MET A 47 3.78 -9.76 -0.74
N HIS A 48 2.49 -9.49 -0.52
CA HIS A 48 2.02 -8.14 -0.19
C HIS A 48 2.40 -7.70 1.23
N LEU A 49 2.37 -8.60 2.22
CA LEU A 49 2.79 -8.28 3.59
C LEU A 49 4.25 -7.88 3.67
N LEU A 50 5.13 -8.57 2.94
CA LEU A 50 6.55 -8.23 2.86
C LEU A 50 6.76 -6.82 2.30
N ILE A 51 6.09 -6.49 1.20
CA ILE A 51 6.13 -5.15 0.61
C ILE A 51 5.55 -4.12 1.58
N PHE A 52 4.37 -4.38 2.14
CA PHE A 52 3.65 -3.44 3.00
C PHE A 52 4.44 -3.11 4.27
N TRP A 53 4.85 -4.13 5.03
CA TRP A 53 5.60 -3.90 6.28
C TRP A 53 7.01 -3.39 6.02
N GLY A 54 7.68 -3.86 4.96
CA GLY A 54 8.97 -3.31 4.55
C GLY A 54 8.86 -1.82 4.22
N MET A 55 7.87 -1.42 3.42
CA MET A 55 7.60 -0.01 3.10
C MET A 55 7.21 0.80 4.34
N MET A 56 6.37 0.25 5.23
CA MET A 56 5.95 0.93 6.46
C MET A 56 7.15 1.21 7.36
N ILE A 57 8.03 0.23 7.56
CA ILE A 57 9.27 0.38 8.32
C ILE A 57 10.14 1.48 7.69
N GLN A 58 10.37 1.42 6.38
CA GLN A 58 11.23 2.38 5.68
C GLN A 58 10.67 3.81 5.72
N ILE A 59 9.37 4.00 5.53
CA ILE A 59 8.74 5.31 5.60
C ILE A 59 8.82 5.86 7.03
N LEU A 60 8.44 5.06 8.04
CA LEU A 60 8.49 5.50 9.44
C LEU A 60 9.92 5.81 9.88
N GLY A 61 10.89 4.97 9.53
CA GLY A 61 12.30 5.22 9.84
C GLY A 61 12.86 6.43 9.10
N THR A 62 12.45 6.67 7.86
CA THR A 62 12.81 7.91 7.14
C THR A 62 12.23 9.14 7.84
N VAL A 63 10.99 9.10 8.30
CA VAL A 63 10.38 10.18 9.10
C VAL A 63 11.15 10.40 10.39
N ILE A 64 11.49 9.33 11.12
CA ILE A 64 12.30 9.39 12.34
C ILE A 64 13.66 10.05 12.06
N ASN A 65 14.38 9.61 11.02
CA ASN A 65 15.68 10.16 10.62
C ASN A 65 15.59 11.65 10.25
N LEU A 66 14.55 12.05 9.51
CA LEU A 66 14.34 13.46 9.18
C LEU A 66 14.07 14.32 10.41
N LEU A 67 13.34 13.78 11.41
CA LEU A 67 13.05 14.48 12.67
C LEU A 67 14.25 14.57 13.61
N GLN A 68 15.38 13.88 13.34
CA GLN A 68 16.61 14.05 14.12
C GLN A 68 17.36 15.34 13.79
N TYR A 69 17.04 15.97 12.65
CA TYR A 69 17.62 17.24 12.23
C TYR A 69 16.52 18.30 12.19
N PRO A 70 16.77 19.54 12.66
CA PRO A 70 15.78 20.62 12.63
C PRO A 70 15.66 21.22 11.21
N LEU A 71 15.33 20.39 10.22
CA LEU A 71 15.24 20.80 8.81
C LEU A 71 13.94 21.55 8.52
N PHE A 72 12.80 21.02 8.98
CA PHE A 72 11.46 21.49 8.59
C PHE A 72 10.57 21.88 9.77
N LEU A 73 10.83 21.32 10.96
CA LEU A 73 10.11 21.61 12.19
C LEU A 73 11.12 21.99 13.27
N PRO A 74 10.79 22.89 14.21
CA PRO A 74 11.63 23.22 15.37
C PRO A 74 11.58 22.11 16.43
N ILE A 75 11.46 20.85 16.00
CA ILE A 75 11.38 19.67 16.85
C ILE A 75 12.56 18.78 16.47
N GLU A 76 13.44 18.52 17.42
CA GLU A 76 14.50 17.54 17.28
C GLU A 76 14.14 16.30 18.08
N LEU A 77 14.03 15.17 17.40
CA LEU A 77 13.83 13.89 18.04
C LEU A 77 15.19 13.35 18.52
N PRO A 78 15.47 13.27 19.83
CA PRO A 78 16.77 12.85 20.34
C PRO A 78 17.01 11.32 20.23
N TRP A 79 16.08 10.59 19.61
CA TRP A 79 16.06 9.14 19.50
C TRP A 79 15.96 8.73 18.03
N PRO A 80 16.56 7.59 17.60
CA PRO A 80 17.42 6.67 18.36
C PRO A 80 18.89 7.12 18.54
N ARG A 81 19.54 6.69 19.64
CA ARG A 81 20.98 6.87 19.95
C ARG A 81 21.57 5.64 20.63
N GLY A 82 22.90 5.48 20.57
CA GLY A 82 23.61 4.37 21.22
C GLY A 82 23.07 3.01 20.78
N THR A 83 22.77 2.11 21.74
CA THR A 83 22.23 0.78 21.45
C THR A 83 20.89 0.80 20.70
N SER A 84 20.05 1.82 20.93
CA SER A 84 18.77 1.93 20.21
C SER A 84 18.95 2.24 18.72
N LEU A 85 20.04 2.93 18.35
CA LEU A 85 20.38 3.16 16.95
C LEU A 85 20.73 1.85 16.25
N LEU A 86 21.41 0.94 16.95
CA LEU A 86 21.79 -0.37 16.38
C LEU A 86 20.57 -1.21 16.02
N TRP A 87 19.58 -1.28 16.90
CA TRP A 87 18.31 -1.97 16.60
C TRP A 87 17.52 -1.26 15.50
N PHE A 88 17.56 0.07 15.48
CA PHE A 88 16.90 0.84 14.43
C PHE A 88 17.50 0.56 13.05
N GLU A 89 18.83 0.58 12.91
CA GLU A 89 19.54 0.22 11.68
C GLU A 89 19.20 -1.21 11.23
N LEU A 90 19.20 -2.17 12.17
CA LEU A 90 18.81 -3.55 11.86
C LEU A 90 17.37 -3.68 11.35
N VAL A 91 16.42 -2.99 12.00
CA VAL A 91 15.01 -3.01 11.60
C VAL A 91 14.85 -2.37 10.21
N MET A 92 15.56 -1.28 9.94
CA MET A 92 15.57 -0.62 8.62
C MET A 92 16.17 -1.52 7.54
N ASP A 93 17.32 -2.14 7.79
CA ASP A 93 17.98 -3.07 6.87
C ASP A 93 17.06 -4.26 6.53
N ILE A 94 16.46 -4.90 7.55
CA ILE A 94 15.47 -5.97 7.37
C ILE A 94 14.26 -5.47 6.58
N GLY A 95 13.75 -4.27 6.89
CA GLY A 95 12.63 -3.66 6.17
C GLY A 95 12.92 -3.49 4.68
N GLY A 96 14.14 -3.07 4.32
CA GLY A 96 14.59 -3.00 2.93
C GLY A 96 14.64 -4.38 2.27
N GLY A 97 15.16 -5.38 2.99
CA GLY A 97 15.20 -6.78 2.54
C GLY A 97 13.83 -7.37 2.28
N MET A 98 12.85 -7.07 3.15
CA MET A 98 11.45 -7.47 2.99
C MET A 98 10.86 -6.89 1.70
N ILE A 99 11.13 -5.63 1.36
CA ILE A 99 10.67 -5.03 0.11
C ILE A 99 11.23 -5.80 -1.08
N ILE A 100 12.55 -6.04 -1.13
CA ILE A 100 13.18 -6.79 -2.23
C ILE A 100 12.56 -8.19 -2.36
N ALA A 101 12.46 -8.94 -1.26
CA ALA A 101 11.87 -10.28 -1.26
C ALA A 101 10.41 -10.26 -1.77
N GLY A 102 9.60 -9.33 -1.29
CA GLY A 102 8.22 -9.16 -1.72
C GLY A 102 8.09 -8.79 -3.20
N LEU A 103 8.96 -7.90 -3.70
CA LEU A 103 9.00 -7.51 -5.12
C LEU A 103 9.44 -8.66 -6.02
N LEU A 104 10.42 -9.47 -5.61
CA LEU A 104 10.85 -10.66 -6.34
C LEU A 104 9.72 -11.69 -6.43
N LEU A 105 8.98 -11.91 -5.34
CA LEU A 105 7.77 -12.74 -5.35
C LEU A 105 6.68 -12.16 -6.27
N ALA A 106 6.51 -10.83 -6.26
CA ALA A 106 5.54 -10.17 -7.15
C ALA A 106 5.91 -10.31 -8.63
N LEU A 107 7.20 -10.19 -8.95
CA LEU A 107 7.71 -10.42 -10.30
C LEU A 107 7.52 -11.89 -10.70
N ALA A 108 7.92 -12.83 -9.84
CA ALA A 108 7.78 -14.25 -10.10
C ALA A 108 6.32 -14.66 -10.34
N ARG A 109 5.38 -14.12 -9.57
CA ARG A 109 3.95 -14.32 -9.78
C ARG A 109 3.45 -13.80 -11.13
N ARG A 110 4.02 -12.71 -11.65
CA ARG A 110 3.56 -12.10 -12.90
C ARG A 110 4.18 -12.71 -14.13
N VAL A 111 5.37 -13.30 -13.99
CA VAL A 111 6.15 -13.89 -15.09
C VAL A 111 5.98 -15.41 -15.14
N PHE A 112 6.17 -16.11 -14.02
CA PHE A 112 6.21 -17.58 -13.99
C PHE A 112 4.90 -18.20 -13.49
N PHE A 113 4.27 -17.63 -12.46
CA PHE A 113 3.08 -18.21 -11.80
C PHE A 113 1.80 -17.41 -12.04
N LYS A 114 1.66 -16.83 -13.24
CA LYS A 114 0.60 -15.87 -13.57
C LYS A 114 -0.78 -16.54 -13.57
N PRO A 115 -1.71 -16.15 -12.68
CA PRO A 115 -3.08 -16.64 -12.74
C PRO A 115 -3.82 -16.09 -13.96
N THR A 116 -4.77 -16.85 -14.49
CA THR A 116 -5.57 -16.49 -15.69
C THR A 116 -6.31 -15.16 -15.53
N TYR A 117 -6.87 -14.90 -14.35
CA TYR A 117 -7.59 -13.67 -14.02
C TYR A 117 -6.66 -12.45 -13.84
N LEU A 118 -5.35 -12.63 -13.70
CA LEU A 118 -4.40 -11.54 -13.47
C LEU A 118 -3.95 -10.93 -14.80
N LYS A 119 -4.40 -9.71 -15.10
CA LYS A 119 -3.90 -8.94 -16.24
C LYS A 119 -2.62 -8.17 -15.82
N ASN A 120 -1.61 -8.17 -16.68
CA ASN A 120 -0.41 -7.34 -16.50
C ASN A 120 -0.59 -6.06 -17.33
N ARG A 121 -0.54 -4.90 -16.68
CA ARG A 121 -0.58 -3.59 -17.35
C ARG A 121 0.78 -2.90 -17.19
N LEU A 122 1.05 -1.90 -18.03
CA LEU A 122 2.31 -1.16 -17.98
C LEU A 122 2.52 -0.48 -16.61
N GLU A 123 1.44 0.02 -16.00
CA GLU A 123 1.44 0.57 -14.64
C GLU A 123 1.89 -0.41 -13.55
N ASP A 124 1.63 -1.72 -13.71
CA ASP A 124 2.11 -2.73 -12.77
C ASP A 124 3.63 -2.88 -12.86
N GLY A 125 4.15 -2.90 -14.09
CA GLY A 125 5.59 -2.96 -14.36
C GLY A 125 6.31 -1.71 -13.87
N TYR A 126 5.74 -0.53 -14.14
CA TYR A 126 6.23 0.75 -13.64
C TYR A 126 6.35 0.74 -12.11
N THR A 127 5.29 0.32 -11.41
CA THR A 127 5.27 0.28 -9.95
C THR A 127 6.33 -0.66 -9.40
N LEU A 128 6.46 -1.87 -9.95
CA LEU A 128 7.46 -2.84 -9.52
C LEU A 128 8.89 -2.32 -9.76
N LEU A 129 9.15 -1.73 -10.93
CA LEU A 129 10.45 -1.17 -11.27
C LEU A 129 10.81 0.00 -10.37
N LEU A 130 9.86 0.91 -10.12
CA LEU A 130 10.04 2.07 -9.25
C LEU A 130 10.41 1.66 -7.82
N LEU A 131 9.62 0.76 -7.22
CA LEU A 131 9.86 0.25 -5.86
C LEU A 131 11.16 -0.56 -5.78
N PHE A 132 11.51 -1.32 -6.82
CA PHE A 132 12.77 -2.05 -6.83
C PHE A 132 13.96 -1.09 -6.92
N THR A 133 13.88 -0.10 -7.83
CA THR A 133 14.95 0.86 -8.08
C THR A 133 15.25 1.71 -6.86
N ILE A 134 14.22 2.27 -6.19
CA ILE A 134 14.43 3.06 -4.97
C ILE A 134 15.12 2.24 -3.86
N THR A 135 14.68 1.01 -3.64
CA THR A 135 15.26 0.14 -2.59
C THR A 135 16.68 -0.28 -2.92
N ILE A 136 16.97 -0.63 -4.17
CA ILE A 136 18.33 -1.00 -4.61
C ILE A 136 19.28 0.19 -4.45
N ILE A 137 18.91 1.40 -4.92
CA ILE A 137 19.76 2.58 -4.75
C ILE A 137 20.03 2.85 -3.27
N GLY A 138 19.03 2.65 -2.39
CA GLY A 138 19.17 2.80 -0.94
C GLY A 138 20.26 1.88 -0.35
N PHE A 139 20.21 0.58 -0.68
CA PHE A 139 21.24 -0.37 -0.24
C PHE A 139 22.63 -0.05 -0.82
N PHE A 140 22.71 0.38 -2.08
CA PHE A 140 23.98 0.81 -2.65
C PHE A 140 24.53 2.06 -1.96
N ALA A 141 23.68 3.04 -1.60
CA ALA A 141 24.09 4.21 -0.85
C ALA A 141 24.68 3.81 0.52
N GLU A 142 24.01 2.90 1.23
CA GLU A 142 24.50 2.36 2.51
C GLU A 142 25.82 1.59 2.36
N ALA A 143 25.90 0.68 1.38
CA ALA A 143 27.11 -0.12 1.15
C ALA A 143 28.34 0.76 0.85
N VAL A 144 28.16 1.80 0.02
CA VAL A 144 29.19 2.79 -0.27
C VAL A 144 29.59 3.56 0.98
N ARG A 145 28.63 3.92 1.85
CA ARG A 145 28.91 4.55 3.16
C ARG A 145 29.75 3.63 4.05
N PHE A 146 29.46 2.33 4.10
CA PHE A 146 30.25 1.36 4.87
C PHE A 146 31.68 1.21 4.35
N LEU A 147 31.87 1.11 3.03
CA LEU A 147 33.21 1.08 2.44
C LEU A 147 34.04 2.33 2.78
N ALA A 148 33.40 3.50 2.78
CA ALA A 148 34.05 4.78 3.04
C ALA A 148 34.36 5.03 4.53
N THR A 149 33.50 4.58 5.44
CA THR A 149 33.57 4.96 6.88
C THR A 149 33.93 3.82 7.82
N GLN A 150 33.79 2.57 7.38
CA GLN A 150 34.09 1.34 8.13
C GLN A 150 33.63 1.39 9.61
N PRO A 151 32.34 1.67 9.87
CA PRO A 151 31.88 1.81 11.25
C PRO A 151 31.92 0.46 11.96
N ALA A 152 32.34 0.46 13.24
CA ALA A 152 32.42 -0.76 14.06
C ALA A 152 31.07 -1.51 14.18
N TRP A 153 29.95 -0.82 13.92
CA TRP A 153 28.60 -1.34 14.01
C TRP A 153 28.00 -1.82 12.68
N GLN A 154 28.73 -1.81 11.55
CA GLN A 154 28.20 -2.19 10.23
C GLN A 154 27.48 -3.56 10.19
N ASN A 155 27.85 -4.48 11.09
CA ASN A 155 27.22 -5.79 11.20
C ASN A 155 25.75 -5.75 11.66
N TRP A 156 25.27 -4.62 12.18
CA TRP A 156 23.86 -4.40 12.51
C TRP A 156 22.99 -4.12 11.27
N SER A 157 23.60 -3.84 10.11
CA SER A 157 22.92 -3.79 8.82
C SER A 157 23.41 -4.95 7.93
N PRO A 158 22.94 -6.18 8.15
CA PRO A 158 23.50 -7.37 7.51
C PRO A 158 23.42 -7.34 5.97
N ILE A 159 22.33 -6.82 5.39
CA ILE A 159 22.15 -6.79 3.93
C ILE A 159 23.04 -5.71 3.31
N GLY A 160 23.03 -4.49 3.84
CA GLY A 160 23.94 -3.42 3.41
C GLY A 160 25.42 -3.82 3.54
N ASN A 161 25.79 -4.49 4.64
CA ASN A 161 27.14 -4.98 4.88
C ASN A 161 27.52 -6.13 3.92
N LEU A 162 26.60 -7.04 3.62
CA LEU A 162 26.84 -8.08 2.60
C LEU A 162 27.13 -7.46 1.23
N LEU A 163 26.38 -6.43 0.84
CA LEU A 163 26.62 -5.71 -0.41
C LEU A 163 27.96 -4.97 -0.38
N ALA A 164 28.33 -4.32 0.73
CA ALA A 164 29.64 -3.70 0.88
C ALA A 164 30.78 -4.71 0.74
N GLN A 165 30.68 -5.87 1.37
CA GLN A 165 31.67 -6.95 1.26
C GLN A 165 31.75 -7.49 -0.17
N ALA A 166 30.63 -7.68 -0.86
CA ALA A 166 30.60 -8.10 -2.26
C ALA A 166 31.32 -7.09 -3.17
N LEU A 167 31.10 -5.80 -2.98
CA LEU A 167 31.78 -4.73 -3.71
C LEU A 167 33.28 -4.71 -3.42
N SER A 168 33.68 -4.81 -2.15
CA SER A 168 35.09 -4.90 -1.75
C SER A 168 35.78 -6.12 -2.35
N GLY A 169 35.12 -7.29 -2.33
CA GLY A 169 35.61 -8.52 -2.95
C GLY A 169 35.74 -8.43 -4.48
N ALA A 170 34.96 -7.57 -5.12
CA ALA A 170 35.09 -7.24 -6.54
C ALA A 170 36.19 -6.18 -6.83
N GLY A 171 36.94 -5.76 -5.82
CA GLY A 171 38.02 -4.77 -5.94
C GLY A 171 37.55 -3.31 -5.90
N VAL A 172 36.29 -3.04 -5.51
CA VAL A 172 35.78 -1.68 -5.38
C VAL A 172 36.27 -1.06 -4.07
N THR A 173 37.08 -0.01 -4.18
CA THR A 173 37.55 0.78 -3.03
C THR A 173 36.95 2.17 -3.06
N ILE A 174 36.31 2.60 -1.98
CA ILE A 174 35.69 3.93 -1.85
C ILE A 174 36.37 4.69 -0.71
N GLY A 175 36.90 5.87 -1.00
CA GLY A 175 37.47 6.76 0.01
C GLY A 175 36.40 7.61 0.74
N PRO A 176 36.69 8.17 1.92
CA PRO A 176 35.76 8.98 2.72
C PRO A 176 35.12 10.17 1.97
N ASN A 177 35.84 10.76 1.01
CA ASN A 177 35.40 11.95 0.26
C ASN A 177 34.89 11.62 -1.15
N ALA A 178 34.60 10.35 -1.45
CA ALA A 178 34.15 9.97 -2.77
C ALA A 178 32.72 10.54 -3.04
N PRO A 179 32.50 11.22 -4.18
CA PRO A 179 31.21 11.87 -4.46
C PRO A 179 30.07 10.87 -4.70
N ILE A 180 30.38 9.59 -4.90
CA ILE A 180 29.41 8.55 -5.24
C ILE A 180 28.31 8.38 -4.18
N HIS A 181 28.63 8.54 -2.89
CA HIS A 181 27.61 8.49 -1.84
C HIS A 181 26.60 9.63 -2.01
N ALA A 182 27.07 10.84 -2.27
CA ALA A 182 26.20 12.00 -2.49
C ALA A 182 25.33 11.82 -3.75
N VAL A 183 25.91 11.30 -4.84
CA VAL A 183 25.15 10.99 -6.07
C VAL A 183 24.06 9.97 -5.81
N LEU A 184 24.37 8.87 -5.10
CA LEU A 184 23.40 7.84 -4.75
C LEU A 184 22.32 8.38 -3.82
N PHE A 185 22.69 9.18 -2.81
CA PHE A 185 21.76 9.84 -1.91
C PHE A 185 20.75 10.71 -2.68
N TRP A 186 21.24 11.65 -3.50
CA TRP A 186 20.35 12.54 -4.27
C TRP A 186 19.51 11.79 -5.29
N THR A 187 20.06 10.74 -5.91
CA THR A 187 19.31 9.88 -6.84
C THR A 187 18.22 9.12 -6.09
N HIS A 188 18.51 8.54 -4.93
CA HIS A 188 17.53 7.88 -4.07
C HIS A 188 16.41 8.85 -3.67
N SER A 189 16.75 10.06 -3.22
CA SER A 189 15.78 11.10 -2.89
C SER A 189 14.90 11.48 -4.09
N ALA A 190 15.49 11.68 -5.27
CA ALA A 190 14.75 12.01 -6.49
C ALA A 190 13.76 10.90 -6.88
N VAL A 191 14.17 9.63 -6.83
CA VAL A 191 13.28 8.49 -7.08
C VAL A 191 12.21 8.36 -5.98
N GLY A 192 12.53 8.69 -4.73
CA GLY A 192 11.57 8.80 -3.63
C GLY A 192 10.50 9.85 -3.88
N PHE A 193 10.88 11.05 -4.34
CA PHE A 193 9.92 12.07 -4.74
C PHE A 193 9.07 11.63 -5.93
N LEU A 194 9.68 10.95 -6.92
CA LEU A 194 8.93 10.36 -8.03
C LEU A 194 7.89 9.35 -7.54
N PHE A 195 8.21 8.53 -6.53
CA PHE A 195 7.24 7.63 -5.88
C PHE A 195 6.06 8.38 -5.28
N VAL A 196 6.31 9.44 -4.51
CA VAL A 196 5.24 10.25 -3.89
C VAL A 196 4.35 10.90 -4.95
N VAL A 197 4.94 11.52 -5.99
CA VAL A 197 4.19 12.17 -7.08
C VAL A 197 3.40 11.15 -7.90
N SER A 198 3.87 9.90 -8.01
CA SER A 198 3.19 8.83 -8.75
C SER A 198 1.98 8.24 -8.01
N LEU A 199 1.83 8.49 -6.71
CA LEU A 199 0.77 7.89 -5.88
C LEU A 199 -0.65 8.08 -6.47
N PRO A 200 -1.13 9.32 -6.77
CA PRO A 200 -2.50 9.51 -7.25
C PRO A 200 -2.75 8.95 -8.65
N PHE A 201 -1.70 8.85 -9.48
CA PHE A 201 -1.85 8.50 -10.89
C PHE A 201 -1.70 7.00 -11.18
N THR A 202 -1.17 6.23 -10.23
CA THR A 202 -0.90 4.80 -10.42
C THR A 202 -1.79 3.93 -9.53
N LYS A 203 -1.63 2.61 -9.62
CA LYS A 203 -2.23 1.65 -8.69
C LYS A 203 -1.83 1.90 -7.24
N LEU A 204 -0.76 2.66 -6.96
CA LEU A 204 -0.33 2.99 -5.60
C LEU A 204 -1.34 3.86 -4.83
N ARG A 205 -2.30 4.50 -5.52
CA ARG A 205 -3.40 5.23 -4.87
C ARG A 205 -4.15 4.41 -3.81
N HIS A 206 -4.16 3.07 -3.95
CA HIS A 206 -4.80 2.15 -3.02
C HIS A 206 -4.22 2.20 -1.60
N ILE A 207 -2.99 2.69 -1.43
CA ILE A 207 -2.38 2.93 -0.12
C ILE A 207 -3.23 3.93 0.69
N ILE A 208 -3.93 4.84 0.01
CA ILE A 208 -4.81 5.84 0.62
C ILE A 208 -6.28 5.42 0.47
N SER A 209 -6.73 5.13 -0.76
CA SER A 209 -8.15 4.85 -1.03
C SER A 209 -8.63 3.54 -0.40
N GLY A 210 -7.77 2.52 -0.28
CA GLY A 210 -8.11 1.24 0.34
C GLY A 210 -8.48 1.37 1.82
N PRO A 211 -7.59 1.89 2.67
CA PRO A 211 -7.90 2.12 4.08
C PRO A 211 -9.06 3.10 4.30
N LEU A 212 -9.12 4.18 3.50
CA LEU A 212 -10.23 5.14 3.58
C LEU A 212 -11.57 4.47 3.27
N ASN A 213 -11.61 3.60 2.25
CA ASN A 213 -12.81 2.83 1.92
C ASN A 213 -13.21 1.87 3.05
N ILE A 214 -12.25 1.22 3.72
CA ILE A 214 -12.55 0.35 4.87
C ILE A 214 -13.22 1.13 6.01
N ILE A 215 -12.80 2.37 6.25
CA ILE A 215 -13.34 3.23 7.33
C ILE A 215 -14.72 3.81 6.94
N LEU A 216 -14.89 4.24 5.69
CA LEU A 216 -16.05 5.03 5.26
C LEU A 216 -17.20 4.19 4.68
N ARG A 217 -16.96 2.96 4.22
CA ARG A 217 -18.01 2.12 3.62
C ARG A 217 -19.18 1.87 4.58
N PRO A 218 -20.41 1.73 4.06
CA PRO A 218 -21.56 1.38 4.87
C PRO A 218 -21.45 -0.05 5.43
N PHE A 219 -21.91 -0.25 6.66
CA PHE A 219 -22.01 -1.57 7.27
C PHE A 219 -23.32 -2.25 6.87
N ARG A 220 -23.31 -2.86 5.68
CA ARG A 220 -24.40 -3.69 5.16
C ARG A 220 -23.94 -5.11 4.81
N PRO A 221 -24.82 -6.12 4.88
CA PRO A 221 -24.63 -7.42 4.24
C PRO A 221 -24.03 -7.31 2.84
N LEU A 222 -23.12 -8.23 2.50
CA LEU A 222 -22.53 -8.31 1.16
C LEU A 222 -23.61 -8.68 0.15
N GLY A 223 -23.71 -7.94 -0.96
CA GLY A 223 -24.68 -8.19 -2.03
C GLY A 223 -26.03 -7.51 -1.83
N GLU A 224 -26.23 -6.77 -0.73
CA GLU A 224 -27.41 -5.93 -0.54
C GLU A 224 -27.31 -4.70 -1.45
N LEU A 225 -28.32 -4.52 -2.30
CA LEU A 225 -28.50 -3.35 -3.15
C LEU A 225 -29.32 -2.30 -2.39
N ASP A 226 -29.10 -1.04 -2.74
CA ASP A 226 -29.93 0.04 -2.22
C ASP A 226 -31.35 -0.09 -2.80
N THR A 227 -32.36 0.00 -1.94
CA THR A 227 -33.76 -0.11 -2.33
C THR A 227 -34.20 1.12 -3.11
N ILE A 228 -34.85 0.94 -4.25
CA ILE A 228 -35.57 2.00 -4.95
C ILE A 228 -36.97 2.06 -4.35
N GLU A 229 -37.31 3.15 -3.66
CA GLU A 229 -38.55 3.26 -2.88
C GLU A 229 -39.82 3.23 -3.76
N ASP A 230 -39.79 3.90 -4.91
CA ASP A 230 -40.91 3.95 -5.87
C ASP A 230 -40.45 3.48 -7.25
N LEU A 231 -40.46 2.16 -7.46
CA LEU A 231 -40.00 1.53 -8.69
C LEU A 231 -40.93 1.84 -9.89
N GLU A 232 -42.22 2.15 -9.65
CA GLU A 232 -43.21 2.36 -10.71
C GLU A 232 -43.11 3.74 -11.34
N THR A 233 -42.66 4.73 -10.56
CA THR A 233 -42.48 6.12 -11.04
C THR A 233 -41.03 6.51 -11.26
N ALA A 234 -40.07 5.71 -10.80
CA ALA A 234 -38.64 6.01 -10.93
C ALA A 234 -38.22 6.15 -12.40
N GLU A 235 -37.83 7.37 -12.78
CA GLU A 235 -37.26 7.66 -14.11
C GLU A 235 -35.85 7.06 -14.29
N VAL A 236 -35.14 6.82 -13.18
CA VAL A 236 -33.77 6.26 -13.17
C VAL A 236 -33.73 5.00 -12.32
N LEU A 237 -33.55 3.86 -12.98
CA LEU A 237 -33.37 2.56 -12.35
C LEU A 237 -31.87 2.28 -12.17
N GLY A 238 -31.29 2.77 -11.07
CA GLY A 238 -29.88 2.58 -10.73
C GLY A 238 -28.97 3.72 -11.18
N ALA A 239 -27.81 3.40 -11.76
CA ALA A 239 -26.83 4.39 -12.22
C ALA A 239 -26.44 4.10 -13.68
N GLY A 240 -26.76 5.03 -14.58
CA GLY A 240 -26.30 5.08 -15.97
C GLY A 240 -25.09 6.00 -16.19
N GLU A 241 -24.86 6.94 -15.28
CA GLU A 241 -23.73 7.88 -15.31
C GLU A 241 -22.90 7.82 -14.03
N ILE A 242 -21.59 8.12 -14.13
CA ILE A 242 -20.69 8.08 -12.98
C ILE A 242 -21.11 9.06 -11.86
N ALA A 243 -21.70 10.20 -12.24
CA ALA A 243 -22.15 11.23 -11.30
C ALA A 243 -23.35 10.80 -10.44
N GLN A 244 -24.04 9.72 -10.83
CA GLN A 244 -25.18 9.18 -10.09
C GLN A 244 -24.77 8.27 -8.94
N TYR A 245 -23.49 7.87 -8.86
CA TYR A 245 -23.00 7.08 -7.73
C TYR A 245 -22.76 7.96 -6.49
N PRO A 246 -23.14 7.47 -5.28
CA PRO A 246 -22.73 8.10 -4.04
C PRO A 246 -21.20 8.17 -3.92
N SER A 247 -20.66 9.21 -3.29
CA SER A 247 -19.21 9.43 -3.16
C SER A 247 -18.47 8.23 -2.53
N VAL A 248 -19.12 7.49 -1.63
CA VAL A 248 -18.53 6.28 -1.00
C VAL A 248 -18.41 5.12 -2.00
N SER A 249 -19.33 5.03 -2.97
CA SER A 249 -19.24 4.06 -4.07
C SER A 249 -18.11 4.44 -5.04
N LEU A 250 -17.95 5.73 -5.34
CA LEU A 250 -16.82 6.22 -6.14
C LEU A 250 -15.47 5.91 -5.45
N LEU A 251 -15.38 6.13 -4.13
CA LEU A 251 -14.21 5.74 -3.35
C LEU A 251 -13.94 4.22 -3.40
N SER A 252 -14.99 3.39 -3.46
CA SER A 252 -14.83 1.94 -3.63
C SER A 252 -14.24 1.58 -4.99
N PHE A 253 -14.55 2.35 -6.04
CA PHE A 253 -13.91 2.19 -7.35
C PHE A 253 -12.43 2.57 -7.30
N ASP A 254 -12.09 3.69 -6.66
CA ASP A 254 -10.70 4.10 -6.44
C ASP A 254 -9.89 3.16 -5.53
N ALA A 255 -10.56 2.39 -4.67
CA ALA A 255 -9.94 1.36 -3.84
C ALA A 255 -9.64 0.07 -4.62
N CYS A 256 -10.14 -0.07 -5.85
CA CYS A 256 -9.90 -1.24 -6.67
C CYS A 256 -8.41 -1.32 -7.09
N THR A 257 -7.75 -2.40 -6.68
CA THR A 257 -6.35 -2.68 -7.06
C THR A 257 -6.22 -3.54 -8.31
N GLN A 258 -7.33 -3.81 -9.00
CA GLN A 258 -7.41 -4.74 -10.13
C GLN A 258 -6.80 -6.13 -9.80
N CYS A 259 -6.95 -6.60 -8.56
CA CYS A 259 -6.41 -7.88 -8.11
C CYS A 259 -7.03 -9.11 -8.80
N GLY A 260 -8.17 -8.92 -9.49
CA GLY A 260 -8.88 -9.93 -10.27
C GLY A 260 -9.62 -10.98 -9.44
N ARG A 261 -9.75 -10.77 -8.11
CA ARG A 261 -10.54 -11.69 -7.27
C ARG A 261 -12.03 -11.66 -7.59
N CYS A 262 -12.57 -10.51 -7.98
CA CYS A 262 -13.96 -10.39 -8.45
C CYS A 262 -14.20 -11.18 -9.73
N GLU A 263 -13.22 -11.21 -10.64
CA GLU A 263 -13.28 -11.99 -11.87
C GLU A 263 -13.24 -13.49 -11.60
N ASP A 264 -12.32 -13.93 -10.74
CA ASP A 264 -12.04 -15.35 -10.48
C ASP A 264 -13.22 -16.11 -9.88
N VAL A 265 -14.15 -15.40 -9.21
CA VAL A 265 -15.37 -15.99 -8.63
C VAL A 265 -16.64 -15.59 -9.39
N CYS A 266 -16.53 -14.83 -10.49
CA CYS A 266 -17.70 -14.31 -11.19
C CYS A 266 -18.41 -15.44 -11.95
N PRO A 267 -19.71 -15.73 -11.68
CA PRO A 267 -20.45 -16.77 -12.38
C PRO A 267 -20.55 -16.51 -13.90
N ALA A 268 -20.62 -15.24 -14.31
CA ALA A 268 -20.66 -14.87 -15.73
C ALA A 268 -19.34 -15.20 -16.43
N THR A 269 -18.21 -14.83 -15.82
CA THR A 269 -16.88 -15.16 -16.35
C THR A 269 -16.63 -16.66 -16.39
N ILE A 270 -17.02 -17.39 -15.34
CA ILE A 270 -16.91 -18.86 -15.29
C ILE A 270 -17.76 -19.53 -16.38
N SER A 271 -18.94 -18.97 -16.68
CA SER A 271 -19.82 -19.46 -17.74
C SER A 271 -19.39 -19.03 -19.16
N GLY A 272 -18.27 -18.31 -19.31
CA GLY A 272 -17.76 -17.84 -20.60
C GLY A 272 -18.52 -16.66 -21.19
N MET A 273 -19.37 -15.98 -20.42
CA MET A 273 -20.09 -14.79 -20.87
C MET A 273 -19.12 -13.60 -21.01
N PRO A 274 -19.36 -12.66 -21.94
CA PRO A 274 -18.46 -11.54 -22.20
C PRO A 274 -18.54 -10.42 -21.15
N TYR A 275 -19.00 -10.71 -19.93
CA TYR A 275 -19.21 -9.72 -18.87
C TYR A 275 -18.18 -9.92 -17.75
N SER A 276 -17.51 -8.82 -17.38
CA SER A 276 -16.56 -8.77 -16.28
C SER A 276 -16.92 -7.59 -15.36
N PRO A 277 -17.21 -7.83 -14.06
CA PRO A 277 -17.45 -6.74 -13.11
C PRO A 277 -16.21 -5.86 -12.90
N ARG A 278 -15.02 -6.36 -13.25
CA ARG A 278 -13.78 -5.59 -13.19
C ARG A 278 -13.70 -4.55 -14.30
N GLU A 279 -14.31 -4.79 -15.46
CA GLU A 279 -14.21 -3.87 -16.60
C GLU A 279 -15.10 -2.62 -16.45
N LEU A 280 -15.98 -2.61 -15.44
CA LEU A 280 -16.74 -1.44 -15.02
C LEU A 280 -15.88 -0.37 -14.32
N ILE A 281 -14.73 -0.75 -13.76
CA ILE A 281 -13.85 0.08 -12.90
C ILE A 281 -12.50 0.30 -13.58
#